data_AF-A0A958TXU0-F1
#
_entry.id   AF-A0A958TXU0-F1
#
_cell.length_a   1.000
_cell.length_b   1.000
_cell.length_c   1.000
_cell.angle_alpha   90.00
_cell.angle_beta   90.00
_cell.angle_gamma   90.00
#
_symmetry.space_group_name_H-M   'P 1'
#
loop_
_entity.id
_entity.type
_entity.pdbx_description
1 polymer ?
#
loop_
_entity_poly.entity_id
_entity_poly.type
_entity_poly.pdbx_seq_one_letter_code
_entity_poly.pdbx_strand_id
1 'polypeptide(L)'
;MIGRTVTLLLICIVCFSSCKSKKTAAKHRKKHNTERVVKVKQPIREKGSKAEEPKVVVVPANIPYSERVANYINEYAQIAKEEMLQYGIPASITLAQGILESGAGAGELTMKANNHFGIKCHTGWKGDRVYHDDDERGECFRKYNDPKYSYRDHSLFLTQRSRYQNLFKLRKDDYKGWAKGLRKAGYATDPKYPDKLIGIIERYNLDAYDEEVLGKKVSTTSPDDSKIGTYSVQAGDTLYSISRRFNLTVETLKSYNGLRSNDISIGQVLYLHPLKNQ
;
A
#
# COMPACT_ATOMS: atom_id res chain seq x y z
N MET A 1 -46.10 -54.78 9.30
CA MET A 1 -46.60 -54.38 10.62
C MET A 1 -45.40 -54.04 11.51
N ILE A 2 -45.51 -52.98 12.33
CA ILE A 2 -44.96 -52.81 13.70
C ILE A 2 -43.52 -53.34 13.98
N GLY A 3 -42.55 -52.60 14.50
CA GLY A 3 -42.55 -51.24 15.07
C GLY A 3 -41.14 -50.86 15.58
N ARG A 4 -40.93 -49.62 16.03
CA ARG A 4 -39.61 -49.04 16.38
C ARG A 4 -39.43 -48.89 17.91
N THR A 5 -38.33 -49.40 18.47
CA THR A 5 -37.70 -48.98 19.75
C THR A 5 -36.24 -49.49 19.72
N VAL A 6 -35.18 -48.68 19.70
CA VAL A 6 -34.68 -47.72 20.71
C VAL A 6 -34.33 -48.38 22.05
N THR A 7 -33.06 -48.78 22.20
CA THR A 7 -32.26 -48.45 23.40
C THR A 7 -30.77 -48.52 23.05
N LEU A 8 -30.01 -47.45 23.31
CA LEU A 8 -28.58 -47.37 23.05
C LEU A 8 -27.95 -46.64 24.24
N LEU A 9 -27.38 -47.37 25.21
CA LEU A 9 -26.55 -46.78 26.27
C LEU A 9 -25.69 -47.82 27.04
N LEU A 10 -24.40 -47.49 27.16
CA LEU A 10 -23.46 -47.75 28.27
C LEU A 10 -22.81 -49.13 28.55
N ILE A 11 -21.56 -48.99 29.05
CA ILE A 11 -20.60 -49.96 29.63
C ILE A 11 -19.70 -50.65 28.57
N CYS A 12 -18.43 -50.31 28.30
CA CYS A 12 -17.24 -49.85 29.05
C CYS A 12 -16.12 -50.92 29.06
N ILE A 13 -15.00 -50.56 28.40
CA ILE A 13 -13.60 -50.97 28.70
C ILE A 13 -13.16 -52.40 28.28
N VAL A 14 -11.84 -52.50 27.98
CA VAL A 14 -11.03 -53.68 27.57
C VAL A 14 -11.10 -54.02 26.07
N CYS A 15 -10.01 -53.94 25.27
CA CYS A 15 -8.72 -53.24 25.45
C CYS A 15 -7.99 -52.99 24.11
N PHE A 16 -6.92 -52.18 24.12
CA PHE A 16 -6.07 -51.92 22.95
C PHE A 16 -5.08 -53.07 22.68
N SER A 17 -5.10 -53.63 21.46
CA SER A 17 -4.04 -54.56 21.00
C SER A 17 -2.89 -53.80 20.34
N SER A 18 -1.76 -53.73 21.05
CA SER A 18 -0.55 -53.01 20.63
C SER A 18 0.34 -53.86 19.71
N CYS A 19 0.65 -53.37 18.51
CA CYS A 19 1.70 -53.95 17.67
C CYS A 19 3.09 -53.57 18.19
N LYS A 20 3.76 -54.48 18.90
CA LYS A 20 5.17 -54.35 19.32
C LYS A 20 6.11 -54.61 18.13
N SER A 21 6.93 -53.62 17.79
CA SER A 21 8.20 -53.86 17.07
C SER A 21 9.38 -53.82 18.05
N LYS A 22 10.32 -54.76 17.90
CA LYS A 22 11.43 -54.98 18.84
C LYS A 22 12.52 -53.91 18.67
N LYS A 23 12.92 -53.25 19.75
CA LYS A 23 14.11 -52.38 19.77
C LYS A 23 15.35 -53.18 20.19
N THR A 24 16.32 -53.32 19.29
CA THR A 24 17.64 -53.87 19.61
C THR A 24 18.57 -52.73 20.07
N ALA A 25 19.20 -52.87 21.23
CA ALA A 25 20.06 -51.82 21.78
C ALA A 25 21.50 -51.92 21.22
N ALA A 26 21.87 -51.01 20.32
CA ALA A 26 23.25 -50.87 19.85
C ALA A 26 24.06 -49.95 20.78
N LYS A 27 25.15 -50.47 21.35
CA LYS A 27 26.01 -49.75 22.30
C LYS A 27 26.93 -48.79 21.54
N HIS A 28 26.64 -47.48 21.51
CA HIS A 28 27.47 -46.53 20.78
C HIS A 28 28.81 -46.30 21.49
N ARG A 29 29.90 -46.86 20.94
CA ARG A 29 31.27 -46.58 21.38
C ARG A 29 31.62 -45.14 20.97
N LYS A 30 32.13 -44.31 21.89
CA LYS A 30 32.68 -42.98 21.53
C LYS A 30 33.94 -43.21 20.68
N LYS A 31 33.91 -42.80 19.41
CA LYS A 31 35.11 -42.73 18.56
C LYS A 31 35.59 -41.28 18.56
N HIS A 32 36.79 -41.04 19.08
CA HIS A 32 37.45 -39.75 18.94
C HIS A 32 37.77 -39.54 17.46
N ASN A 33 37.38 -38.39 16.89
CA ASN A 33 37.77 -38.01 15.54
C ASN A 33 38.43 -36.64 15.62
N THR A 34 39.66 -36.54 15.14
CA THR A 34 40.47 -35.32 15.13
C THR A 34 39.99 -34.39 14.02
N GLU A 35 39.64 -33.15 14.37
CA GLU A 35 39.31 -32.14 13.38
C GLU A 35 40.56 -31.66 12.65
N ARG A 36 40.53 -31.68 11.31
CA ARG A 36 41.56 -31.03 10.49
C ARG A 36 41.35 -29.52 10.57
N VAL A 37 42.33 -28.82 11.14
CA VAL A 37 42.39 -27.34 11.11
C VAL A 37 42.61 -26.88 9.66
N VAL A 38 41.52 -26.58 8.96
CA VAL A 38 41.59 -25.79 7.72
C VAL A 38 41.85 -24.35 8.13
N LYS A 39 43.05 -23.85 7.84
CA LYS A 39 43.48 -22.49 8.17
C LYS A 39 42.83 -21.48 7.22
N VAL A 40 41.53 -21.24 7.40
CA VAL A 40 40.78 -20.20 6.68
C VAL A 40 41.38 -18.84 7.03
N LYS A 41 41.88 -18.14 6.01
CA LYS A 41 42.43 -16.79 6.12
C LYS A 41 41.30 -15.86 6.59
N GLN A 42 41.49 -15.17 7.72
CA GLN A 42 40.46 -14.29 8.28
C GLN A 42 40.02 -13.25 7.24
N PRO A 43 38.71 -13.06 6.98
CA PRO A 43 38.25 -11.85 6.34
C PRO A 43 38.55 -10.67 7.28
N ILE A 44 39.06 -9.60 6.69
CA ILE A 44 39.47 -8.39 7.41
C ILE A 44 38.25 -7.83 8.15
N ARG A 45 38.40 -7.52 9.44
CA ARG A 45 37.42 -6.71 10.18
C ARG A 45 37.40 -5.30 9.56
N GLU A 46 36.44 -5.06 8.68
CA GLU A 46 36.08 -3.69 8.34
C GLU A 46 35.56 -3.00 9.61
N LYS A 47 36.06 -1.79 9.86
CA LYS A 47 35.61 -0.97 10.99
C LYS A 47 34.14 -0.62 10.75
N GLY A 48 33.33 -0.74 11.80
CA GLY A 48 31.88 -0.69 11.69
C GLY A 48 31.37 0.55 10.96
N SER A 49 30.70 0.32 9.83
CA SER A 49 29.67 1.25 9.36
C SER A 49 28.62 1.35 10.47
N LYS A 50 28.42 2.55 11.02
CA LYS A 50 27.18 2.85 11.73
C LYS A 50 26.04 2.47 10.79
N ALA A 51 25.01 1.80 11.29
CA ALA A 51 23.74 1.80 10.58
C ALA A 51 23.36 3.28 10.40
N GLU A 52 23.26 3.75 9.16
CA GLU A 52 22.61 5.04 8.94
C GLU A 52 21.19 4.88 9.46
N GLU A 53 20.83 5.69 10.46
CA GLU A 53 19.44 5.91 10.80
C GLU A 53 18.69 6.25 9.49
N PRO A 54 17.47 5.75 9.29
CA PRO A 54 16.72 6.03 8.07
C PRO A 54 16.68 7.54 7.88
N LYS A 55 17.37 8.03 6.84
CA LYS A 55 17.39 9.45 6.52
C LYS A 55 15.95 9.86 6.32
N VAL A 56 15.39 10.56 7.30
CA VAL A 56 14.13 11.27 7.15
C VAL A 56 14.35 12.17 5.95
N VAL A 57 13.75 11.81 4.82
CA VAL A 57 13.76 12.64 3.64
C VAL A 57 12.91 13.85 4.02
N VAL A 58 13.59 14.89 4.52
CA VAL A 58 12.96 16.17 4.82
C VAL A 58 12.58 16.74 3.46
N VAL A 59 11.36 16.39 3.02
CA VAL A 59 10.75 16.89 1.80
C VAL A 59 10.86 18.41 1.86
N PRO A 60 11.54 19.07 0.90
CA PRO A 60 11.78 20.50 1.01
C PRO A 60 10.45 21.24 1.15
N ALA A 61 10.35 22.10 2.17
CA ALA A 61 9.08 22.69 2.59
C ALA A 61 8.34 23.50 1.49
N ASN A 62 9.02 23.80 0.38
CA ASN A 62 8.54 24.61 -0.74
C ASN A 62 8.29 23.82 -2.05
N ILE A 63 8.22 22.48 -2.04
CA ILE A 63 7.79 21.77 -3.27
C ILE A 63 6.27 21.92 -3.52
N PRO A 64 5.81 22.11 -4.77
CA PRO A 64 4.39 22.24 -5.10
C PRO A 64 3.55 21.06 -4.61
N TYR A 65 2.27 21.32 -4.28
CA TYR A 65 1.37 20.25 -3.83
C TYR A 65 1.19 19.13 -4.87
N SER A 66 1.20 19.46 -6.16
CA SER A 66 1.18 18.50 -7.27
C SER A 66 2.41 17.58 -7.27
N GLU A 67 3.58 18.10 -6.90
CA GLU A 67 4.82 17.34 -6.78
C GLU A 67 4.82 16.44 -5.54
N ARG A 68 4.31 16.92 -4.41
CA ARG A 68 4.08 16.09 -3.21
C ARG A 68 3.16 14.92 -3.50
N VAL A 69 2.05 15.15 -4.20
CA VAL A 69 1.12 14.08 -4.56
C VAL A 69 1.76 13.09 -5.54
N ALA A 70 2.49 13.56 -6.57
CA ALA A 70 3.22 12.68 -7.48
C ALA A 70 4.25 11.80 -6.74
N ASN A 71 5.02 12.37 -5.82
CA ASN A 71 6.00 11.65 -5.01
C ASN A 71 5.32 10.61 -4.09
N TYR A 72 4.22 11.00 -3.43
CA TYR A 72 3.41 10.11 -2.59
C TYR A 72 2.86 8.92 -3.40
N ILE A 73 2.31 9.16 -4.60
CA ILE A 73 1.82 8.08 -5.45
C ILE A 73 2.97 7.14 -5.85
N ASN A 74 4.12 7.68 -6.26
CA ASN A 74 5.29 6.87 -6.62
C ASN A 74 5.79 6.00 -5.46
N GLU A 75 5.76 6.52 -4.24
CA GLU A 75 6.21 5.81 -3.03
C GLU A 75 5.22 4.72 -2.59
N TYR A 76 3.91 5.01 -2.58
CA TYR A 76 2.91 4.14 -1.94
C TYR A 76 2.02 3.33 -2.89
N ALA A 77 2.05 3.55 -4.22
CA ALA A 77 1.17 2.84 -5.16
C ALA A 77 1.35 1.32 -5.14
N GLN A 78 2.58 0.82 -4.96
CA GLN A 78 2.81 -0.62 -4.87
C GLN A 78 2.16 -1.22 -3.62
N ILE A 79 2.25 -0.54 -2.46
CA ILE A 79 1.59 -0.96 -1.22
C ILE A 79 0.07 -0.95 -1.41
N ALA A 80 -0.50 0.11 -2.00
CA ALA A 80 -1.93 0.17 -2.27
C ALA A 80 -2.43 -0.96 -3.19
N LYS A 81 -1.65 -1.35 -4.20
CA LYS A 81 -1.95 -2.53 -5.06
C LYS A 81 -1.90 -3.84 -4.29
N GLU A 82 -0.90 -4.03 -3.41
CA GLU A 82 -0.78 -5.21 -2.56
C GLU A 82 -1.93 -5.34 -1.56
N GLU A 83 -2.38 -4.22 -0.99
CA GLU A 83 -3.55 -4.17 -0.13
C GLU A 83 -4.86 -4.43 -0.92
N MET A 84 -4.97 -3.93 -2.16
CA MET A 84 -6.09 -4.26 -3.05
C MET A 84 -6.17 -5.76 -3.39
N LEU A 85 -5.02 -6.39 -3.66
CA LEU A 85 -4.93 -7.83 -3.89
C LEU A 85 -5.37 -8.64 -2.65
N GLN A 86 -4.91 -8.24 -1.46
CA GLN A 86 -5.14 -8.98 -0.21
C GLN A 86 -6.52 -8.74 0.41
N TYR A 87 -7.06 -7.52 0.33
CA TYR A 87 -8.27 -7.10 1.04
C TYR A 87 -9.41 -6.62 0.13
N GLY A 88 -9.16 -6.40 -1.16
CA GLY A 88 -10.20 -6.07 -2.14
C GLY A 88 -10.71 -4.62 -2.11
N ILE A 89 -10.02 -3.72 -1.41
CA ILE A 89 -10.24 -2.27 -1.48
C ILE A 89 -9.54 -1.74 -2.73
N PRO A 90 -10.17 -0.92 -3.60
CA PRO A 90 -9.48 -0.35 -4.75
C PRO A 90 -8.17 0.36 -4.35
N ALA A 91 -7.10 0.13 -5.10
CA ALA A 91 -5.81 0.80 -4.89
C ALA A 91 -5.97 2.32 -5.07
N SER A 92 -6.81 2.75 -6.02
CA SER A 92 -7.19 4.14 -6.24
C SER A 92 -7.81 4.80 -5.01
N ILE A 93 -8.72 4.10 -4.33
CA ILE A 93 -9.37 4.54 -3.08
C ILE A 93 -8.35 4.64 -1.96
N THR A 94 -7.53 3.61 -1.78
CA THR A 94 -6.49 3.57 -0.73
C THR A 94 -5.50 4.73 -0.91
N LEU A 95 -5.04 4.99 -2.15
CA LEU A 95 -4.16 6.12 -2.46
C LEU A 95 -4.86 7.46 -2.27
N ALA A 96 -6.10 7.63 -2.73
CA ALA A 96 -6.82 8.90 -2.62
C ALA A 96 -7.14 9.27 -1.17
N GLN A 97 -7.50 8.29 -0.34
CA GLN A 97 -7.63 8.48 1.10
C GLN A 97 -6.27 8.83 1.71
N GLY A 98 -5.21 8.05 1.42
CA GLY A 98 -3.87 8.35 1.90
C GLY A 98 -3.42 9.77 1.57
N ILE A 99 -3.59 10.22 0.31
CA ILE A 99 -3.28 11.58 -0.15
C ILE A 99 -4.10 12.64 0.61
N LEU A 100 -5.39 12.39 0.84
CA LEU A 100 -6.30 13.33 1.50
C LEU A 100 -6.01 13.44 3.01
N GLU A 101 -6.02 12.32 3.73
CA GLU A 101 -5.90 12.29 5.20
C GLU A 101 -4.48 12.66 5.67
N SER A 102 -3.44 12.20 4.97
CA SER A 102 -2.04 12.53 5.32
C SER A 102 -1.55 13.88 4.78
N GLY A 103 -2.38 14.59 4.00
CA GLY A 103 -1.93 15.72 3.20
C GLY A 103 -0.72 15.35 2.33
N ALA A 104 -0.83 14.29 1.52
CA ALA A 104 0.26 13.74 0.71
C ALA A 104 1.58 13.57 1.51
N GLY A 105 1.49 12.92 2.68
CA GLY A 105 2.62 12.55 3.53
C GLY A 105 3.18 13.65 4.44
N ALA A 106 2.81 14.92 4.22
CA ALA A 106 3.35 16.06 4.96
C ALA A 106 2.56 16.44 6.22
N GLY A 107 1.48 15.73 6.54
CA GLY A 107 0.73 15.90 7.79
C GLY A 107 1.59 15.55 9.01
N GLU A 108 1.47 16.34 10.08
CA GLU A 108 2.28 16.18 11.30
C GLU A 108 2.17 14.77 11.89
N LEU A 109 0.95 14.23 11.98
CA LEU A 109 0.67 12.88 12.45
C LEU A 109 1.38 11.83 11.57
N THR A 110 1.39 12.02 10.25
CA THR A 110 2.07 11.11 9.32
C THR A 110 3.59 11.18 9.49
N MET A 111 4.18 12.37 9.53
CA MET A 111 5.63 12.54 9.72
C MET A 111 6.14 12.03 11.08
N LYS A 112 5.34 12.16 12.16
CA LYS A 112 5.75 11.74 13.51
C LYS A 112 5.46 10.27 13.82
N ALA A 113 4.50 9.64 13.13
CA ALA A 113 3.96 8.35 13.52
C ALA A 113 3.71 7.37 12.37
N ASN A 114 4.08 7.71 11.13
CA ASN A 114 3.78 6.95 9.91
C ASN A 114 2.29 6.58 9.79
N ASN A 115 1.38 7.41 10.31
CA ASN A 115 -0.06 7.18 10.27
C ASN A 115 -0.66 8.01 9.12
N HIS A 116 -0.99 7.34 8.02
CA HIS A 116 -1.40 7.98 6.76
C HIS A 116 -2.92 8.18 6.66
N PHE A 117 -3.70 7.60 7.58
CA PHE A 117 -5.17 7.50 7.50
C PHE A 117 -5.89 7.98 8.77
N GLY A 118 -5.20 8.71 9.65
CA GLY A 118 -5.80 9.25 10.88
C GLY A 118 -6.30 8.19 11.86
N ILE A 119 -5.73 6.97 11.87
CA ILE A 119 -6.32 5.87 12.65
C ILE A 119 -6.11 6.11 14.16
N LYS A 120 -7.21 6.43 14.85
CA LYS A 120 -7.28 6.67 16.30
C LYS A 120 -7.04 5.37 17.10
N CYS A 121 -6.56 5.51 18.33
CA CYS A 121 -6.43 4.41 19.29
C CYS A 121 -7.83 3.93 19.67
N HIS A 122 -8.15 2.68 19.37
CA HIS A 122 -9.39 2.05 19.80
C HIS A 122 -9.12 1.05 20.94
N THR A 123 -10.18 0.66 21.66
CA THR A 123 -10.12 -0.36 22.72
C THR A 123 -9.39 -1.60 22.22
N GLY A 124 -8.34 -2.01 22.95
CA GLY A 124 -7.49 -3.14 22.59
C GLY A 124 -6.23 -2.80 21.78
N TRP A 125 -5.99 -1.54 21.39
CA TRP A 125 -4.71 -1.16 20.78
C TRP A 125 -3.55 -1.27 21.78
N LYS A 126 -2.62 -2.18 21.50
CA LYS A 126 -1.42 -2.48 22.32
C LYS A 126 -0.10 -1.99 21.71
N GLY A 127 -0.13 -1.50 20.48
CA GLY A 127 1.06 -0.95 19.81
C GLY A 127 1.39 0.48 20.27
N ASP A 128 2.42 1.03 19.62
CA ASP A 128 2.86 2.40 19.84
C ASP A 128 1.74 3.41 19.55
N ARG A 129 1.82 4.56 20.21
CA ARG A 129 0.85 5.66 20.09
C ARG A 129 1.54 7.00 20.06
N VAL A 130 0.85 7.99 19.50
CA VAL A 130 1.17 9.41 19.61
C VAL A 130 -0.09 10.14 20.05
N TYR A 131 0.07 11.28 20.71
CA TYR A 131 -1.03 12.19 21.02
C TYR A 131 -0.92 13.40 20.09
N HIS A 132 -2.04 13.77 19.49
CA HIS A 132 -2.15 14.88 18.54
C HIS A 132 -3.53 15.53 18.71
N ASP A 133 -3.63 16.85 18.53
CA ASP A 133 -4.88 17.60 18.66
C ASP A 133 -5.48 17.73 17.24
N ASP A 134 -6.62 17.07 16.99
CA ASP A 134 -7.27 16.95 15.67
C ASP A 134 -8.74 17.40 15.74
N ASP A 135 -9.67 16.54 16.16
CA ASP A 135 -11.06 16.93 16.49
C ASP A 135 -11.14 17.44 17.95
N GLU A 136 -10.44 16.76 18.86
CA GLU A 136 -10.37 17.06 20.28
C GLU A 136 -8.92 17.19 20.77
N ARG A 137 -8.72 17.74 21.97
CA ARG A 137 -7.38 17.87 22.56
C ARG A 137 -6.92 16.57 23.19
N GLY A 138 -5.69 16.16 22.90
CA GLY A 138 -5.08 14.96 23.45
C GLY A 138 -5.64 13.67 22.85
N GLU A 139 -6.08 13.68 21.59
CA GLU A 139 -6.53 12.46 20.94
C GLU A 139 -5.36 11.48 20.72
N CYS A 140 -5.63 10.21 21.01
CA CYS A 140 -4.65 9.14 20.84
C CYS A 140 -4.73 8.60 19.42
N PHE A 141 -3.62 8.62 18.71
CA PHE A 141 -3.46 8.00 17.39
C PHE A 141 -2.47 6.84 17.44
N ARG A 142 -2.69 5.85 16.58
CA ARG A 142 -1.78 4.73 16.40
C ARG A 142 -0.47 5.22 15.78
N LYS A 143 0.65 4.65 16.20
CA LYS A 143 1.98 4.90 15.64
C LYS A 143 2.55 3.61 15.05
N TYR A 144 3.23 3.77 13.92
CA TYR A 144 3.86 2.70 13.16
C TYR A 144 5.33 3.03 12.91
N ASN A 145 6.16 1.99 12.79
CA ASN A 145 7.58 2.10 12.44
C ASN A 145 7.83 2.18 10.93
N ASP A 146 6.83 1.87 10.10
CA ASP A 146 6.90 1.84 8.64
C ASP A 146 5.49 2.15 8.09
N PRO A 147 5.34 3.05 7.09
CA PRO A 147 4.06 3.39 6.47
C PRO A 147 3.20 2.19 6.07
N LYS A 148 3.79 1.08 5.61
CA LYS A 148 3.02 -0.10 5.15
C LYS A 148 2.11 -0.68 6.23
N TYR A 149 2.46 -0.52 7.51
CA TYR A 149 1.62 -0.99 8.60
C TYR A 149 0.40 -0.08 8.82
N SER A 150 0.48 1.21 8.50
CA SER A 150 -0.69 2.08 8.48
C SER A 150 -1.62 1.77 7.31
N TYR A 151 -1.07 1.43 6.14
CA TYR A 151 -1.84 0.93 5.00
C TYR A 151 -2.54 -0.40 5.34
N ARG A 152 -1.81 -1.36 5.93
CA ARG A 152 -2.36 -2.62 6.43
C ARG A 152 -3.47 -2.41 7.45
N ASP A 153 -3.26 -1.54 8.43
CA ASP A 153 -4.25 -1.29 9.48
C ASP A 153 -5.49 -0.54 8.95
N HIS A 154 -5.34 0.32 7.94
CA HIS A 154 -6.47 0.88 7.20
C HIS A 154 -7.28 -0.20 6.48
N SER A 155 -6.62 -1.15 5.80
CA SER A 155 -7.30 -2.29 5.18
C SER A 155 -8.04 -3.16 6.18
N LEU A 156 -7.43 -3.44 7.33
CA LEU A 156 -8.05 -4.19 8.43
C LEU A 156 -9.23 -3.41 9.05
N PHE A 157 -9.10 -2.09 9.22
CA PHE A 157 -10.16 -1.22 9.73
C PHE A 157 -11.41 -1.25 8.82
N LEU A 158 -11.23 -1.20 7.50
CA LEU A 158 -12.34 -1.30 6.55
C LEU A 158 -12.92 -2.73 6.48
N THR A 159 -12.07 -3.76 6.41
CA THR A 159 -12.53 -5.16 6.25
C THR A 159 -13.15 -5.77 7.50
N GLN A 160 -12.75 -5.36 8.71
CA GLN A 160 -13.25 -5.97 9.96
C GLN A 160 -14.53 -5.33 10.50
N ARG A 161 -14.86 -4.10 10.09
CA ARG A 161 -16.02 -3.38 10.63
C ARG A 161 -17.27 -3.62 9.79
N SER A 162 -18.35 -4.06 10.45
CA SER A 162 -19.63 -4.40 9.82
C SER A 162 -20.22 -3.27 8.95
N ARG A 163 -20.05 -2.01 9.37
CA ARG A 163 -20.53 -0.81 8.65
C ARG A 163 -20.00 -0.67 7.21
N TYR A 164 -18.82 -1.21 6.92
CA TYR A 164 -18.19 -1.11 5.60
C TYR A 164 -18.44 -2.33 4.69
N GLN A 165 -19.04 -3.41 5.18
CA GLN A 165 -19.17 -4.68 4.44
C GLN A 165 -19.91 -4.56 3.09
N ASN A 166 -20.79 -3.57 2.94
CA ASN A 166 -21.48 -3.33 1.67
C ASN A 166 -20.56 -2.75 0.58
N LEU A 167 -19.40 -2.16 0.92
CA LEU A 167 -18.39 -1.73 -0.05
C LEU A 167 -17.78 -2.91 -0.80
N PHE A 168 -17.48 -4.00 -0.10
CA PHE A 168 -16.88 -5.20 -0.65
C PHE A 168 -17.82 -6.02 -1.56
N LYS A 169 -19.08 -5.57 -1.72
CA LYS A 169 -20.03 -6.07 -2.72
C LYS A 169 -19.98 -5.29 -4.04
N LEU A 170 -19.37 -4.11 -4.04
CA LEU A 170 -19.14 -3.32 -5.25
C LEU A 170 -18.03 -3.97 -6.08
N ARG A 171 -17.93 -3.58 -7.35
CA ARG A 171 -16.79 -3.97 -8.17
C ARG A 171 -15.50 -3.35 -7.60
N LYS A 172 -14.39 -4.05 -7.76
CA LYS A 172 -13.06 -3.60 -7.32
C LYS A 172 -12.50 -2.42 -8.13
N ASP A 173 -13.17 -2.02 -9.21
CA ASP A 173 -12.88 -0.83 -10.02
C ASP A 173 -13.96 0.26 -9.93
N ASP A 174 -15.00 0.09 -9.09
CA ASP A 174 -16.04 1.09 -8.89
C ASP A 174 -15.64 2.11 -7.80
N TYR A 175 -14.55 2.85 -8.04
CA TYR A 175 -14.07 3.87 -7.10
C TYR A 175 -15.14 4.93 -6.79
N LYS A 176 -16.04 5.22 -7.73
CA LYS A 176 -17.17 6.15 -7.55
C LYS A 176 -18.20 5.62 -6.56
N GLY A 177 -18.58 4.35 -6.66
CA GLY A 177 -19.42 3.66 -5.67
C GLY A 177 -18.73 3.56 -4.32
N TRP A 178 -17.43 3.24 -4.29
CA TRP A 178 -16.64 3.16 -3.06
C TRP A 178 -16.56 4.51 -2.32
N ALA A 179 -16.22 5.60 -3.00
CA ALA A 179 -16.14 6.93 -2.41
C ALA A 179 -17.47 7.38 -1.78
N LYS A 180 -18.59 7.15 -2.49
CA LYS A 180 -19.95 7.42 -1.97
C LYS A 180 -20.31 6.50 -0.80
N GLY A 181 -19.93 5.22 -0.90
CA GLY A 181 -20.19 4.21 0.12
C GLY A 181 -19.39 4.42 1.40
N LEU A 182 -18.14 4.90 1.33
CA LEU A 182 -17.30 5.24 2.49
C LEU A 182 -17.94 6.34 3.33
N ARG A 183 -18.40 7.42 2.68
CA ARG A 183 -19.18 8.47 3.36
C ARG A 183 -20.50 7.92 3.91
N LYS A 184 -21.26 7.15 3.14
CA LYS A 184 -22.55 6.57 3.59
C LYS A 184 -22.39 5.62 4.79
N ALA A 185 -21.31 4.84 4.81
CA ALA A 185 -20.95 4.00 5.95
C ALA A 185 -20.48 4.83 7.16
N GLY A 186 -20.05 6.08 6.93
CA GLY A 186 -19.63 7.07 7.92
C GLY A 186 -18.14 7.01 8.26
N TYR A 187 -17.28 6.84 7.24
CA TYR A 187 -15.84 7.09 7.34
C TYR A 187 -15.56 8.57 7.62
N ALA A 188 -16.24 9.46 6.89
CA ALA A 188 -16.15 10.92 7.05
C ALA A 188 -17.55 11.54 7.10
N THR A 189 -17.68 12.67 7.81
CA THR A 189 -18.93 13.45 7.93
C THR A 189 -19.13 14.42 6.76
N ASP A 190 -18.04 14.93 6.18
CA ASP A 190 -18.04 15.92 5.10
C ASP A 190 -18.92 15.49 3.90
N PRO A 191 -19.93 16.28 3.50
CA PRO A 191 -20.75 15.99 2.33
C PRO A 191 -19.95 15.87 1.03
N LYS A 192 -18.83 16.60 0.90
CA LYS A 192 -17.97 16.62 -0.29
C LYS A 192 -16.88 15.55 -0.27
N TYR A 193 -16.80 14.70 0.76
CA TYR A 193 -15.79 13.64 0.86
C TYR A 193 -15.74 12.72 -0.38
N PRO A 194 -16.88 12.26 -0.96
CA PRO A 194 -16.85 11.44 -2.17
C PRO A 194 -16.25 12.19 -3.36
N ASP A 195 -16.61 13.46 -3.54
CA ASP A 195 -16.16 14.29 -4.67
C ASP A 195 -14.68 14.63 -4.55
N LYS A 196 -14.17 14.82 -3.32
CA LYS A 196 -12.74 14.97 -3.03
C LYS A 196 -11.95 13.73 -3.46
N LEU A 197 -12.40 12.53 -3.06
CA LEU A 197 -11.73 11.28 -3.45
C LEU A 197 -11.80 11.05 -4.96
N ILE A 198 -12.99 11.19 -5.57
CA ILE A 198 -13.18 11.06 -7.03
C ILE A 198 -12.28 12.04 -7.77
N GLY A 199 -12.22 13.31 -7.34
CA GLY A 199 -11.39 14.34 -7.96
C GLY A 199 -9.88 14.10 -7.82
N ILE A 200 -9.43 13.45 -6.74
CA ILE A 200 -8.03 13.01 -6.60
C ILE A 200 -7.75 11.82 -7.55
N ILE A 201 -8.64 10.82 -7.59
CA ILE A 201 -8.49 9.63 -8.44
C ILE A 201 -8.42 10.02 -9.91
N GLU A 202 -9.33 10.87 -10.38
CA GLU A 202 -9.41 11.27 -11.78
C GLU A 202 -8.26 12.21 -12.19
N ARG A 203 -7.89 13.19 -11.34
CA ARG A 203 -6.78 14.13 -11.62
C ARG A 203 -5.43 13.43 -11.76
N TYR A 204 -5.21 12.37 -10.98
CA TYR A 204 -3.95 11.63 -10.97
C TYR A 204 -4.06 10.24 -11.63
N ASN A 205 -5.20 9.91 -12.26
CA ASN A 205 -5.42 8.66 -12.99
C ASN A 205 -5.08 7.41 -12.13
N LEU A 206 -5.54 7.41 -10.86
CA LEU A 206 -5.20 6.38 -9.86
C LEU A 206 -5.94 5.06 -10.08
N ASP A 207 -7.08 5.10 -10.77
CA ASP A 207 -7.87 3.95 -11.19
C ASP A 207 -7.11 3.02 -12.14
N ALA A 208 -6.10 3.51 -12.86
CA ALA A 208 -5.19 2.64 -13.62
C ALA A 208 -4.44 1.62 -12.76
N TYR A 209 -4.25 1.87 -11.45
CA TYR A 209 -3.70 0.86 -10.54
C TYR A 209 -4.72 -0.24 -10.21
N ASP A 210 -6.02 0.09 -10.18
CA ASP A 210 -7.08 -0.91 -10.06
C ASP A 210 -7.13 -1.79 -11.31
N GLU A 211 -6.97 -1.17 -12.48
CA GLU A 211 -6.92 -1.87 -13.77
C GLU A 211 -5.72 -2.81 -13.89
N GLU A 212 -4.53 -2.37 -13.46
CA GLU A 212 -3.30 -3.17 -13.39
C GLU A 212 -3.50 -4.40 -12.49
N VAL A 213 -4.04 -4.21 -11.27
CA VAL A 213 -4.30 -5.30 -10.31
C VAL A 213 -5.36 -6.28 -10.82
N LEU A 214 -6.36 -5.80 -11.57
CA LEU A 214 -7.39 -6.63 -12.18
C LEU A 214 -6.95 -7.31 -13.48
N GLY A 215 -5.72 -7.10 -13.94
CA GLY A 215 -5.20 -7.68 -15.18
C GLY A 215 -5.93 -7.20 -16.43
N LYS A 216 -6.61 -6.05 -16.37
CA LYS A 216 -7.20 -5.44 -17.56
C LYS A 216 -6.05 -5.06 -18.50
N LYS A 217 -6.18 -5.36 -19.78
CA LYS A 217 -5.24 -4.87 -20.79
C LYS A 217 -5.38 -3.35 -20.89
N VAL A 218 -4.52 -2.62 -20.18
CA VAL A 218 -4.28 -1.21 -20.46
C VAL A 218 -3.92 -1.12 -21.93
N SER A 219 -4.76 -0.45 -22.72
CA SER A 219 -4.51 -0.18 -24.13
C SER A 219 -3.41 0.87 -24.25
N THR A 220 -2.20 0.48 -23.87
CA THR A 220 -0.98 1.24 -24.13
C THR A 220 -0.78 1.30 -25.63
N THR A 221 -1.29 2.37 -26.24
CA THR A 221 -0.68 2.90 -27.45
C THR A 221 0.75 3.26 -27.07
N SER A 222 1.67 2.32 -27.26
CA SER A 222 3.10 2.58 -27.15
C SER A 222 3.39 3.82 -28.02
N PRO A 223 4.05 4.85 -27.48
CA PRO A 223 4.46 5.99 -28.29
C PRO A 223 5.24 5.48 -29.50
N ASP A 224 4.75 5.77 -30.69
CA ASP A 224 5.47 5.53 -31.93
C ASP A 224 6.69 6.46 -31.94
N ASP A 225 7.83 5.92 -31.52
CA ASP A 225 9.12 6.63 -31.34
C ASP A 225 9.63 7.28 -32.65
N SER A 226 8.98 7.00 -33.79
CA SER A 226 9.25 7.64 -35.08
C SER A 226 8.50 8.96 -35.32
N LYS A 227 7.48 9.29 -34.50
CA LYS A 227 6.70 10.54 -34.62
C LYS A 227 7.00 11.49 -33.48
N ILE A 228 7.08 12.78 -33.83
CA ILE A 228 7.13 13.89 -32.87
C ILE A 228 5.76 14.00 -32.19
N GLY A 229 5.52 13.13 -31.20
CA GLY A 229 4.34 13.13 -30.37
C GLY A 229 4.35 14.35 -29.47
N THR A 230 3.39 15.25 -29.68
CA THR A 230 3.12 16.35 -28.75
C THR A 230 1.73 16.19 -28.13
N TYR A 231 1.57 16.76 -26.94
CA TYR A 231 0.31 16.76 -26.20
C TYR A 231 -0.02 18.18 -25.74
N SER A 232 -1.22 18.66 -26.05
CA SER A 232 -1.72 19.94 -25.51
C SER A 232 -2.44 19.69 -24.18
N VAL A 233 -1.93 20.31 -23.12
CA VAL A 233 -2.42 20.16 -21.74
C VAL A 233 -3.89 20.56 -21.63
N GLN A 234 -4.71 19.65 -21.10
CA GLN A 234 -6.15 19.84 -20.92
C GLN A 234 -6.49 20.29 -19.49
N ALA A 235 -7.72 20.78 -19.29
CA ALA A 235 -8.20 21.17 -17.97
C ALA A 235 -8.23 19.96 -17.02
N GLY A 236 -7.51 20.07 -15.90
CA GLY A 236 -7.41 19.01 -14.88
C GLY A 236 -6.20 18.07 -15.05
N ASP A 237 -5.41 18.21 -16.11
CA ASP A 237 -4.17 17.45 -16.27
C ASP A 237 -3.10 17.85 -15.23
N THR A 238 -2.19 16.92 -14.97
CA THR A 238 -0.95 17.13 -14.22
C THR A 238 0.19 16.47 -15.00
N LEU A 239 1.46 16.86 -14.78
CA LEU A 239 2.58 16.10 -15.35
C LEU A 239 2.53 14.62 -14.96
N TYR A 240 1.99 14.32 -13.77
CA TYR A 240 1.76 12.94 -13.34
C TYR A 240 0.78 12.19 -14.25
N SER A 241 -0.45 12.68 -14.41
CA SER A 241 -1.47 12.00 -15.24
C SER A 241 -1.07 11.93 -16.72
N ILE A 242 -0.41 12.96 -17.25
CA ILE A 242 0.15 12.95 -18.61
C ILE A 242 1.25 11.89 -18.73
N SER A 243 2.23 11.88 -17.81
CA SER A 243 3.33 10.90 -17.86
C SER A 243 2.80 9.45 -17.79
N ARG A 244 1.84 9.17 -16.90
CA ARG A 244 1.17 7.86 -16.82
C ARG A 244 0.43 7.50 -18.11
N ARG A 245 -0.29 8.44 -18.73
CA ARG A 245 -1.02 8.22 -20.00
C ARG A 245 -0.09 7.81 -21.15
N PHE A 246 1.10 8.40 -21.22
CA PHE A 246 2.08 8.15 -22.29
C PHE A 246 3.22 7.18 -21.89
N ASN A 247 3.10 6.50 -20.75
CA ASN A 247 4.10 5.58 -20.20
C ASN A 247 5.52 6.20 -20.04
N LEU A 248 5.55 7.48 -19.68
CA LEU A 248 6.76 8.23 -19.30
C LEU A 248 6.85 8.33 -17.77
N THR A 249 8.03 8.65 -17.25
CA THR A 249 8.12 9.20 -15.88
C THR A 249 7.87 10.70 -15.91
N VAL A 250 7.46 11.30 -14.78
CA VAL A 250 7.35 12.75 -14.65
C VAL A 250 8.67 13.42 -14.98
N GLU A 251 9.80 12.89 -14.50
CA GLU A 251 11.12 13.45 -14.76
C GLU A 251 11.54 13.33 -16.23
N THR A 252 11.21 12.22 -16.90
CA THR A 252 11.39 12.06 -18.36
C THR A 252 10.61 13.14 -19.11
N LEU A 253 9.32 13.32 -18.79
CA LEU A 253 8.46 14.32 -19.42
C LEU A 253 8.96 15.75 -19.15
N LYS A 254 9.45 16.04 -17.95
CA LYS A 254 10.11 17.32 -17.62
C LYS A 254 11.37 17.54 -18.46
N SER A 255 12.23 16.54 -18.56
CA SER A 255 13.50 16.64 -19.28
C SER A 255 13.32 16.95 -20.78
N TYR A 256 12.30 16.36 -21.41
CA TYR A 256 11.96 16.61 -22.81
C TYR A 256 11.44 18.03 -23.06
N ASN A 257 10.93 18.68 -22.02
CA ASN A 257 10.26 19.99 -22.10
C ASN A 257 11.02 21.12 -21.38
N GLY A 258 12.22 20.85 -20.86
CA GLY A 258 13.01 21.81 -20.07
C GLY A 258 12.34 22.28 -18.78
N LEU A 259 11.34 21.54 -18.27
CA LEU A 259 10.54 21.95 -17.12
C LEU A 259 11.32 21.77 -15.81
N ARG A 260 11.39 22.83 -15.01
CA ARG A 260 12.05 22.81 -13.69
C ARG A 260 11.10 22.35 -12.58
N SER A 261 9.86 22.85 -12.59
CA SER A 261 8.78 22.46 -11.67
C SER A 261 7.77 21.54 -12.36
N ASN A 262 6.70 21.17 -11.63
CA ASN A 262 5.58 20.39 -12.15
C ASN A 262 4.41 21.27 -12.66
N ASP A 263 4.64 22.58 -12.79
CA ASP A 263 3.60 23.53 -13.21
C ASP A 263 3.40 23.48 -14.73
N ILE A 264 2.15 23.36 -15.15
CA ILE A 264 1.74 23.35 -16.55
C ILE A 264 0.46 24.17 -16.74
N SER A 265 0.35 24.85 -17.88
CA SER A 265 -0.80 25.67 -18.24
C SER A 265 -1.71 24.95 -19.22
N ILE A 266 -3.03 25.15 -19.12
CA ILE A 266 -3.98 24.65 -20.14
C ILE A 266 -3.60 25.21 -21.52
N GLY A 267 -3.57 24.36 -22.54
CA GLY A 267 -3.13 24.67 -23.89
C GLY A 267 -1.62 24.54 -24.12
N GLN A 268 -0.79 24.47 -23.07
CA GLN A 268 0.66 24.26 -23.20
C GLN A 268 0.94 22.97 -23.97
N VAL A 269 1.83 23.04 -24.95
CA VAL A 269 2.24 21.88 -25.75
C VAL A 269 3.46 21.24 -25.10
N LEU A 270 3.38 19.94 -24.82
CA LEU A 270 4.47 19.13 -24.27
C LEU A 270 4.95 18.11 -25.31
N TYR A 271 6.27 17.98 -25.46
CA TYR A 271 6.93 16.92 -26.22
C TYR A 271 6.93 15.61 -25.42
N LEU A 272 6.61 14.50 -26.08
CA LEU A 272 6.53 13.16 -25.49
C LEU A 272 7.74 12.26 -25.78
N HIS A 273 8.74 12.80 -26.47
CA HIS A 273 10.01 12.17 -26.84
C HIS A 273 11.13 13.21 -26.66
N PRO A 274 12.42 12.84 -26.61
CA PRO A 274 13.48 13.83 -26.48
C PRO A 274 13.55 14.74 -27.70
N LEU A 275 13.75 16.04 -27.46
CA LEU A 275 14.20 16.95 -28.49
C LEU A 275 15.58 16.49 -28.97
N LYS A 276 15.68 16.01 -30.21
CA LYS A 276 16.98 15.75 -30.83
C LYS A 276 17.66 17.10 -31.02
N ASN A 277 18.70 17.36 -30.24
CA ASN A 277 19.66 18.42 -30.56
C ASN A 277 20.25 18.10 -31.95
N GLN A 278 20.14 19.06 -32.86
CA GLN A 278 20.93 19.10 -34.10
C GLN A 278 22.36 19.57 -33.76
#